data_AF-A0A9P6CD85-F1
#
_entry.id   AF-A0A9P6CD85-F1
#
_cell.length_a   1.000
_cell.length_b   1.000
_cell.length_c   1.000
_cell.angle_alpha   90.00
_cell.angle_beta   90.00
_cell.angle_gamma   90.00
#
_symmetry.space_group_name_H-M   'P 1'
#
loop_
_entity.id
_entity.type
_entity.pdbx_description
1 polymer ?
#
loop_
_entity_poly.entity_id
_entity_poly.type
_entity_poly.pdbx_seq_one_letter_code
_entity_poly.pdbx_strand_id
1 'polypeptide(L)'
;MMLSSVRLLQLALPLVKNHGFTRDALARSVMALPLSEAHTEPLSETSVSALFGSGDSSRRNLIKAWLDDGIRYMDTMPPGSSVNEVLRARLEYNEPVLQFLPEAFALLASPQSGLPPLDLRPALQHASTIADKACRITGDKSLQLAWYTRRMSLATIYSVSELHQLTSPDTAYTFLETLLHSSVSFKSSLNEVDLFSSYIVKSWRGIINSYGIL
;
A
#
# COMPACT_ATOMS: atom_id res chain seq x y z
N MET A 1 -6.51 20.44 -24.08
CA MET A 1 -5.75 20.16 -22.84
C MET A 1 -5.29 18.71 -22.92
N MET A 2 -3.99 18.39 -22.85
CA MET A 2 -3.54 16.99 -22.93
C MET A 2 -4.01 16.24 -21.67
N LEU A 3 -4.71 15.12 -21.86
CA LEU A 3 -5.01 14.18 -20.79
C LEU A 3 -3.69 13.63 -20.25
N SER A 4 -3.32 14.00 -19.02
CA SER A 4 -2.12 13.46 -18.39
C SER A 4 -2.41 12.09 -17.78
N SER A 5 -1.51 11.14 -17.97
CA SER A 5 -1.60 9.81 -17.36
C SER A 5 -1.72 9.90 -15.84
N VAL A 6 -1.06 10.88 -15.20
CA VAL A 6 -1.18 11.15 -13.76
C VAL A 6 -2.61 11.49 -13.35
N ARG A 7 -3.30 12.37 -14.07
CA ARG A 7 -4.69 12.76 -13.75
C ARG A 7 -5.64 11.57 -13.88
N LEU A 8 -5.49 10.80 -14.97
CA LEU A 8 -6.30 9.60 -15.18
C LEU A 8 -6.02 8.53 -14.11
N LEU A 9 -4.77 8.38 -13.68
CA LEU A 9 -4.40 7.46 -12.61
C LEU A 9 -5.06 7.82 -11.27
N GLN A 10 -5.16 9.12 -10.95
CA GLN A 10 -5.90 9.60 -9.78
C GLN A 10 -7.40 9.30 -9.87
N LEU A 11 -8.00 9.53 -11.04
CA LEU A 11 -9.40 9.21 -11.30
C LEU A 11 -9.70 7.71 -11.27
N ALA A 12 -8.69 6.87 -11.46
CA ALA A 12 -8.82 5.41 -11.34
C ALA A 12 -8.87 4.93 -9.88
N LEU A 13 -8.34 5.68 -8.91
CA LEU A 13 -8.25 5.23 -7.52
C LEU A 13 -9.61 4.88 -6.91
N PRO A 14 -10.66 5.72 -7.02
CA PRO A 14 -11.98 5.37 -6.47
C PRO A 14 -12.61 4.14 -7.17
N LEU A 15 -12.23 3.87 -8.41
CA LEU A 15 -12.73 2.73 -9.19
C LEU A 15 -12.19 1.39 -8.68
N VAL A 16 -11.04 1.39 -7.99
CA VAL A 16 -10.44 0.17 -7.41
C VAL A 16 -11.40 -0.54 -6.45
N LYS A 17 -12.25 0.21 -5.73
CA LYS A 17 -13.27 -0.37 -4.84
C LYS A 17 -14.19 -1.38 -5.53
N ASN A 18 -14.50 -1.15 -6.81
CA ASN A 18 -15.43 -1.98 -7.57
C ASN A 18 -14.73 -2.87 -8.61
N HIS A 19 -13.58 -2.43 -9.12
CA HIS A 19 -12.88 -3.05 -10.25
C HIS A 19 -11.53 -3.67 -9.88
N GLY A 20 -11.07 -3.53 -8.63
CA GLY A 20 -9.76 -3.97 -8.17
C GLY A 20 -8.60 -3.23 -8.84
N PHE A 21 -7.37 -3.71 -8.59
CA PHE A 21 -6.15 -3.17 -9.20
C PHE A 21 -5.94 -3.71 -10.63
N THR A 22 -6.87 -3.34 -11.52
CA THR A 22 -6.99 -3.92 -12.86
C THR A 22 -6.78 -2.88 -13.96
N ARG A 23 -6.55 -3.39 -15.17
CA ARG A 23 -6.50 -2.58 -16.39
C ARG A 23 -7.87 -2.00 -16.74
N ASP A 24 -8.96 -2.68 -16.41
CA ASP A 24 -10.33 -2.18 -16.57
C ASP A 24 -10.59 -0.95 -15.69
N ALA A 25 -10.10 -0.94 -14.44
CA ALA A 25 -10.17 0.25 -13.58
C ALA A 25 -9.46 1.45 -14.21
N LEU A 26 -8.27 1.24 -14.79
CA LEU A 26 -7.53 2.27 -15.53
C LEU A 26 -8.28 2.71 -16.79
N ALA A 27 -8.85 1.77 -17.54
CA ALA A 27 -9.57 2.05 -18.77
C ALA A 27 -10.80 2.94 -18.52
N ARG A 28 -11.50 2.72 -17.40
CA ARG A 28 -12.69 3.47 -17.00
C ARG A 28 -12.39 4.86 -16.43
N SER A 29 -11.14 5.18 -16.13
CA SER A 29 -10.76 6.49 -15.56
C SER A 29 -11.18 7.69 -16.42
N VAL A 30 -11.21 7.53 -17.75
CA VAL A 30 -11.68 8.58 -18.68
C VAL A 30 -13.18 8.86 -18.58
N MET A 31 -13.95 7.92 -18.03
CA MET A 31 -15.38 8.09 -17.80
C MET A 31 -15.64 8.90 -16.51
N ALA A 32 -14.65 8.99 -15.63
CA ALA A 32 -14.70 9.79 -14.40
C ALA A 32 -14.18 11.23 -14.58
N LEU A 33 -13.84 11.63 -15.81
CA LEU A 33 -13.52 13.02 -16.12
C LEU A 33 -14.75 13.94 -15.96
N PRO A 34 -14.54 15.27 -15.81
CA PRO A 34 -15.65 16.22 -15.84
C PRO A 34 -16.49 16.08 -17.11
N LEU A 35 -17.80 16.38 -17.04
CA LEU A 35 -18.76 16.09 -18.10
C LEU A 35 -18.35 16.60 -19.50
N SER A 36 -17.61 17.71 -19.58
CA SER A 36 -17.10 18.27 -20.84
C SER A 36 -16.00 17.43 -21.52
N GLU A 37 -15.35 16.55 -20.77
CA GLU A 37 -14.21 15.71 -21.19
C GLU A 37 -14.49 14.21 -20.99
N ALA A 38 -15.62 13.85 -20.36
CA ALA A 38 -15.97 12.48 -20.04
C ALA A 38 -16.22 11.65 -21.29
N HIS A 39 -15.52 10.52 -21.38
CA HIS A 39 -15.75 9.55 -22.43
C HIS A 39 -16.93 8.63 -22.05
N THR A 40 -17.73 8.24 -23.04
CA THR A 40 -18.83 7.28 -22.86
C THR A 40 -18.32 5.84 -22.75
N GLU A 41 -17.16 5.55 -23.34
CA GLU A 41 -16.56 4.23 -23.38
C GLU A 41 -15.19 4.21 -22.68
N PRO A 42 -14.77 3.06 -22.11
CA PRO A 42 -13.43 2.89 -21.57
C PRO A 42 -12.34 3.05 -22.63
N LEU A 43 -11.12 3.36 -22.19
CA LEU A 43 -9.94 3.33 -23.06
C LEU A 43 -9.74 1.94 -23.68
N SER A 44 -9.27 1.92 -24.92
CA SER A 44 -8.81 0.67 -25.56
C SER A 44 -7.57 0.11 -24.87
N GLU A 45 -7.37 -1.21 -24.95
CA GLU A 45 -6.19 -1.89 -24.36
C GLU A 45 -4.86 -1.28 -24.82
N THR A 46 -4.79 -0.83 -26.07
CA THR A 46 -3.59 -0.16 -26.61
C THR A 46 -3.35 1.18 -25.93
N SER A 47 -4.42 1.94 -25.67
CA SER A 47 -4.34 3.23 -24.97
C SER A 47 -3.96 3.05 -23.50
N VAL A 48 -4.51 2.04 -22.82
CA VAL A 48 -4.13 1.69 -21.45
C VAL A 48 -2.63 1.37 -21.37
N SER A 49 -2.13 0.55 -22.30
CA SER A 49 -0.70 0.22 -22.37
C SER A 49 0.17 1.45 -22.64
N ALA A 50 -0.24 2.33 -23.55
CA ALA A 50 0.50 3.54 -23.88
C ALA A 50 0.56 4.55 -22.71
N LEU A 51 -0.53 4.68 -21.94
CA LEU A 51 -0.64 5.67 -20.86
C LEU A 51 -0.08 5.17 -19.54
N PHE A 52 -0.25 3.89 -19.22
CA PHE A 52 0.03 3.34 -17.89
C PHE A 52 1.08 2.23 -17.91
N GLY A 53 1.51 1.76 -19.08
CA GLY A 53 2.46 0.66 -19.25
C GLY A 53 1.79 -0.67 -19.64
N SER A 54 2.58 -1.55 -20.25
CA SER A 54 2.09 -2.84 -20.75
C SER A 54 1.92 -3.89 -19.64
N GLY A 55 0.91 -4.75 -19.79
CA GLY A 55 0.65 -5.87 -18.89
C GLY A 55 0.59 -5.45 -17.42
N ASP A 56 1.27 -6.18 -16.55
CA ASP A 56 1.30 -5.91 -15.11
C ASP A 56 1.95 -4.59 -14.71
N SER A 57 2.72 -3.94 -15.59
CA SER A 57 3.30 -2.63 -15.30
C SER A 57 2.22 -1.57 -15.01
N SER A 58 1.12 -1.61 -15.78
CA SER A 58 -0.04 -0.74 -15.54
C SER A 58 -0.68 -0.96 -14.17
N ARG A 59 -0.90 -2.23 -13.80
CA ARG A 59 -1.46 -2.60 -12.50
C ARG A 59 -0.55 -2.17 -11.36
N ARG A 60 0.76 -2.41 -11.48
CA ARG A 60 1.76 -1.95 -10.51
C ARG A 60 1.77 -0.42 -10.35
N ASN A 61 1.58 0.32 -11.44
CA ASN A 61 1.48 1.78 -11.38
C ASN A 61 0.20 2.24 -10.65
N LEU A 62 -0.93 1.55 -10.86
CA LEU A 62 -2.16 1.81 -10.10
C LEU A 62 -1.99 1.50 -8.61
N ILE A 63 -1.35 0.37 -8.27
CA ILE A 63 -1.07 0.00 -6.88
C ILE A 63 -0.16 1.05 -6.23
N LYS A 64 0.93 1.45 -6.88
CA LYS A 64 1.81 2.51 -6.38
C LYS A 64 1.06 3.82 -6.15
N ALA A 65 0.22 4.23 -7.10
CA ALA A 65 -0.58 5.44 -6.96
C ALA A 65 -1.55 5.37 -5.77
N TRP A 66 -2.14 4.21 -5.49
CA TRP A 66 -2.96 3.97 -4.30
C TRP A 66 -2.14 4.07 -3.01
N LEU A 67 -0.95 3.45 -2.95
CA LEU A 67 -0.08 3.55 -1.77
C LEU A 67 0.38 4.99 -1.52
N ASP A 68 0.74 5.72 -2.58
CA ASP A 68 1.09 7.14 -2.52
C ASP A 68 -0.09 8.01 -2.09
N ASP A 69 -1.32 7.67 -2.52
CA ASP A 69 -2.52 8.39 -2.09
C ASP A 69 -2.85 8.13 -0.62
N GLY A 70 -2.65 6.90 -0.13
CA GLY A 70 -2.73 6.60 1.29
C GLY A 70 -1.72 7.40 2.13
N ILE A 71 -0.52 7.66 1.60
CA ILE A 71 0.48 8.53 2.24
C ILE A 71 0.01 10.00 2.24
N ARG A 72 -0.63 10.48 1.15
CA ARG A 72 -1.24 11.82 1.11
C ARG A 72 -2.42 11.94 2.07
N TYR A 73 -3.21 10.87 2.23
CA TYR A 73 -4.30 10.85 3.19
C TYR A 73 -3.79 11.08 4.62
N MET A 74 -2.60 10.58 4.97
CA MET A 74 -1.98 10.88 6.26
C MET A 74 -1.76 12.39 6.50
N ASP A 75 -1.53 13.20 5.46
CA ASP A 75 -1.38 14.67 5.61
C ASP A 75 -2.66 15.38 6.03
N THR A 76 -3.82 14.72 5.90
CA THR A 76 -5.10 15.26 6.36
C THR A 76 -5.23 15.23 7.88
N MET A 77 -4.32 14.52 8.57
CA MET A 77 -4.33 14.43 10.02
C MET A 77 -4.10 15.80 10.68
N PRO A 78 -4.86 16.15 11.73
CA PRO A 78 -4.68 17.41 12.42
C PRO A 78 -3.26 17.62 12.98
N PRO A 79 -2.79 18.87 13.06
CA PRO A 79 -1.56 19.18 13.79
C PRO A 79 -1.65 18.69 15.23
N GLY A 80 -0.59 18.02 15.70
CA GLY A 80 -0.53 17.46 17.06
C GLY A 80 -1.09 16.04 17.19
N SER A 81 -1.54 15.41 16.08
CA SER A 81 -1.89 13.98 16.09
C SER A 81 -0.73 13.11 16.58
N SER A 82 -1.10 12.11 17.38
CA SER A 82 -0.22 11.05 17.85
C SER A 82 0.18 10.11 16.71
N VAL A 83 1.26 9.35 16.92
CA VAL A 83 1.70 8.34 15.93
C VAL A 83 0.64 7.26 15.72
N ASN A 84 -0.11 6.90 16.78
CA ASN A 84 -1.21 5.96 16.66
C ASN A 84 -2.28 6.47 15.68
N GLU A 85 -2.75 7.70 15.86
CA GLU A 85 -3.77 8.30 14.99
C GLU A 85 -3.30 8.36 13.53
N VAL A 86 -2.03 8.74 13.30
CA VAL A 86 -1.48 8.85 11.94
C VAL A 86 -1.34 7.49 11.25
N LEU A 87 -0.85 6.47 11.96
CA LEU A 87 -0.75 5.11 11.40
C LEU A 87 -2.13 4.46 11.24
N ARG A 88 -3.05 4.73 12.15
CA ARG A 88 -4.45 4.30 12.06
C ARG A 88 -5.13 4.88 10.82
N ALA A 89 -4.99 6.17 10.56
CA ALA A 89 -5.53 6.80 9.35
C ALA A 89 -4.96 6.16 8.07
N ARG A 90 -3.68 5.76 8.08
CA ARG A 90 -3.11 5.03 6.96
C ARG A 90 -3.73 3.64 6.79
N LEU A 91 -3.99 2.91 7.88
CA LEU A 91 -4.70 1.62 7.80
C LEU A 91 -6.15 1.81 7.34
N GLU A 92 -6.85 2.84 7.83
CA GLU A 92 -8.22 3.17 7.44
C GLU A 92 -8.34 3.38 5.93
N TYR A 93 -7.35 4.03 5.31
CA TYR A 93 -7.30 4.23 3.87
C TYR A 93 -7.36 2.90 3.08
N ASN A 94 -6.89 1.78 3.63
CA ASN A 94 -6.94 0.48 2.97
C ASN A 94 -8.35 -0.14 2.98
N GLU A 95 -9.22 0.22 3.94
CA GLU A 95 -10.50 -0.45 4.18
C GLU A 95 -11.38 -0.63 2.92
N PRO A 96 -11.53 0.37 2.03
CA PRO A 96 -12.40 0.25 0.86
C PRO A 96 -11.94 -0.82 -0.15
N VAL A 97 -10.69 -1.25 -0.08
CA VAL A 97 -10.07 -2.15 -1.07
C VAL A 97 -9.38 -3.37 -0.43
N LEU A 98 -9.63 -3.66 0.86
CA LEU A 98 -8.94 -4.71 1.61
C LEU A 98 -8.92 -6.06 0.88
N GLN A 99 -10.03 -6.43 0.24
CA GLN A 99 -10.15 -7.68 -0.53
C GLN A 99 -9.18 -7.78 -1.72
N PHE A 100 -8.71 -6.66 -2.27
CA PHE A 100 -7.82 -6.61 -3.43
C PHE A 100 -6.34 -6.44 -3.06
N LEU A 101 -6.06 -6.03 -1.81
CA LEU A 101 -4.68 -5.76 -1.37
C LEU A 101 -3.78 -7.00 -1.33
N PRO A 102 -4.25 -8.21 -0.94
CA PRO A 102 -3.39 -9.39 -0.97
C PRO A 102 -2.84 -9.68 -2.37
N GLU A 103 -3.68 -9.59 -3.41
CA GLU A 103 -3.25 -9.75 -4.80
C GLU A 103 -2.35 -8.60 -5.26
N ALA A 104 -2.67 -7.36 -4.87
CA ALA A 104 -1.84 -6.19 -5.19
C ALA A 104 -0.43 -6.30 -4.62
N PHE A 105 -0.30 -6.70 -3.35
CA PHE A 105 0.99 -6.95 -2.73
C PHE A 105 1.69 -8.15 -3.37
N ALA A 106 0.96 -9.22 -3.67
CA ALA A 106 1.47 -10.37 -4.43
C ALA A 106 2.13 -9.94 -5.74
N LEU A 107 1.43 -9.08 -6.48
CA LEU A 107 1.95 -8.53 -7.71
C LEU A 107 3.20 -7.68 -7.43
N LEU A 108 3.18 -6.76 -6.47
CA LEU A 108 4.33 -5.91 -6.16
C LEU A 108 5.60 -6.70 -5.86
N ALA A 109 5.53 -7.77 -5.05
CA ALA A 109 6.72 -8.56 -4.73
C ALA A 109 7.04 -9.65 -5.77
N SER A 110 6.22 -9.84 -6.81
CA SER A 110 6.59 -10.69 -7.93
C SER A 110 7.76 -10.06 -8.71
N PRO A 111 8.86 -10.78 -8.97
CA PRO A 111 10.04 -10.24 -9.63
C PRO A 111 9.71 -9.80 -11.07
N GLN A 112 10.19 -8.62 -11.45
CA GLN A 112 10.01 -8.10 -12.82
C GLN A 112 11.02 -8.71 -13.81
N SER A 113 12.16 -9.18 -13.31
CA SER A 113 13.24 -9.76 -14.11
C SER A 113 14.17 -10.58 -13.19
N GLY A 114 14.53 -11.80 -13.61
CA GLY A 114 15.55 -12.61 -12.94
C GLY A 114 15.16 -13.19 -11.57
N LEU A 115 16.16 -13.76 -10.89
CA LEU A 115 16.10 -14.18 -9.47
C LEU A 115 16.43 -12.97 -8.57
N PRO A 116 15.92 -12.88 -7.33
CA PRO A 116 15.27 -13.90 -6.50
C PRO A 116 13.78 -14.15 -6.82
N PRO A 117 13.18 -15.24 -6.29
CA PRO A 117 11.75 -15.55 -6.50
C PRO A 117 10.77 -14.52 -5.92
N LEU A 118 11.23 -13.65 -5.01
CA LEU A 118 10.45 -12.58 -4.38
C LEU A 118 11.27 -11.29 -4.26
N ASP A 119 10.67 -10.17 -4.64
CA ASP A 119 11.24 -8.83 -4.50
C ASP A 119 10.63 -8.09 -3.30
N LEU A 120 11.38 -8.00 -2.20
CA LEU A 120 10.93 -7.32 -0.98
C LEU A 120 11.13 -5.81 -0.99
N ARG A 121 11.81 -5.26 -2.00
CA ARG A 121 12.14 -3.81 -2.06
C ARG A 121 10.88 -2.93 -2.03
N PRO A 122 9.79 -3.24 -2.78
CA PRO A 122 8.58 -2.43 -2.72
C PRO A 122 7.93 -2.40 -1.34
N ALA A 123 7.91 -3.53 -0.62
CA ALA A 123 7.35 -3.61 0.73
C ALA A 123 8.17 -2.79 1.73
N LEU A 124 9.51 -2.89 1.66
CA LEU A 124 10.42 -2.11 2.50
C LEU A 124 10.31 -0.60 2.21
N GLN A 125 10.20 -0.21 0.95
CA GLN A 125 10.01 1.19 0.54
C GLN A 125 8.67 1.74 1.03
N HIS A 126 7.58 0.98 0.89
CA HIS A 126 6.26 1.33 1.40
C HIS A 126 6.28 1.57 2.92
N ALA A 127 6.78 0.60 3.69
CA ALA A 127 6.83 0.69 5.15
C ALA A 127 7.73 1.83 5.65
N SER A 128 8.91 2.00 5.04
CA SER A 128 9.84 3.09 5.41
C SER A 128 9.29 4.47 5.09
N THR A 129 8.56 4.62 3.98
CA THR A 129 7.93 5.90 3.60
C THR A 129 6.82 6.26 4.57
N ILE A 130 5.98 5.29 4.98
CA ILE A 130 4.93 5.51 5.98
C ILE A 130 5.53 5.87 7.34
N ALA A 131 6.60 5.19 7.77
CA ALA A 131 7.29 5.51 9.01
C ALA A 131 7.90 6.93 8.99
N ASP A 132 8.56 7.32 7.90
CA ASP A 132 9.09 8.68 7.76
C ASP A 132 7.96 9.72 7.76
N LYS A 133 6.86 9.44 7.04
CA LYS A 133 5.69 10.31 6.99
C LYS A 133 5.07 10.51 8.36
N ALA A 134 4.86 9.41 9.10
CA ALA A 134 4.33 9.47 10.46
C ALA A 134 5.23 10.31 11.38
N CYS A 135 6.55 10.07 11.37
CA CYS A 135 7.49 10.88 12.14
C CYS A 135 7.41 12.38 11.80
N ARG A 136 7.27 12.73 10.52
CA ARG A 136 7.14 14.13 10.10
C ARG A 136 5.85 14.77 10.61
N ILE A 137 4.71 14.10 10.45
CA ILE A 137 3.40 14.60 10.89
C ILE A 137 3.39 14.82 12.40
N THR A 138 3.99 13.89 13.17
CA THR A 138 4.02 13.99 14.63
C THR A 138 5.13 14.90 15.19
N GLY A 139 5.91 15.55 14.33
CA GLY A 139 7.00 16.45 14.74
C GLY A 139 8.14 15.76 15.48
N ASP A 140 8.51 14.55 15.06
CA ASP A 140 9.64 13.78 15.62
C ASP A 140 10.94 14.60 15.58
N LYS A 141 11.57 14.78 16.74
CA LYS A 141 12.83 15.52 16.92
C LYS A 141 14.05 14.61 17.07
N SER A 142 13.89 13.31 16.79
CA SER A 142 14.97 12.33 16.91
C SER A 142 16.12 12.66 15.95
N LEU A 143 17.36 12.57 16.43
CA LEU A 143 18.58 12.83 15.66
C LEU A 143 19.51 11.61 15.68
N GLN A 144 20.42 11.54 14.70
CA GLN A 144 21.46 10.51 14.61
C GLN A 144 20.88 9.08 14.73
N LEU A 145 21.40 8.24 15.63
CA LEU A 145 20.95 6.85 15.77
C LEU A 145 19.49 6.73 16.20
N ALA A 146 18.99 7.64 17.05
CA ALA A 146 17.60 7.62 17.51
C ALA A 146 16.62 7.82 16.35
N TRP A 147 16.99 8.62 15.34
CA TRP A 147 16.21 8.81 14.11
C TRP A 147 16.00 7.50 13.36
N TYR A 148 17.06 6.71 13.19
CA TYR A 148 17.02 5.42 12.50
C TYR A 148 16.22 4.39 13.31
N THR A 149 16.49 4.28 14.62
CA THR A 149 15.76 3.35 15.49
C THR A 149 14.27 3.65 15.51
N ARG A 150 13.87 4.92 15.58
CA ARG A 150 12.46 5.32 15.58
C ARG A 150 11.76 4.91 14.29
N ARG A 151 12.35 5.21 13.12
CA ARG A 151 11.75 4.89 11.81
C ARG A 151 11.72 3.40 11.54
N MET A 152 12.77 2.68 11.92
CA MET A 152 12.79 1.21 11.79
C MET A 152 11.69 0.59 12.65
N SER A 153 11.55 1.01 13.91
CA SER A 153 10.49 0.52 14.80
C SER A 153 9.10 0.79 14.24
N LEU A 154 8.82 2.01 13.76
CA LEU A 154 7.51 2.33 13.18
C LEU A 154 7.24 1.58 11.87
N ALA A 155 8.25 1.41 11.02
CA ALA A 155 8.13 0.63 9.79
C ALA A 155 7.76 -0.83 10.10
N THR A 156 8.42 -1.43 11.10
CA THR A 156 8.10 -2.79 11.56
C THR A 156 6.67 -2.86 12.11
N ILE A 157 6.30 -1.97 13.04
CA ILE A 157 4.96 -1.94 13.66
C ILE A 157 3.89 -1.83 12.58
N TYR A 158 4.00 -0.85 11.70
CA TYR A 158 3.05 -0.66 10.61
C TYR A 158 2.96 -1.89 9.70
N SER A 159 4.11 -2.49 9.34
CA SER A 159 4.12 -3.67 8.47
C SER A 159 3.38 -4.86 9.07
N VAL A 160 3.57 -5.14 10.37
CA VAL A 160 2.84 -6.22 11.05
C VAL A 160 1.35 -5.87 11.17
N SER A 161 1.02 -4.62 11.49
CA SER A 161 -0.38 -4.18 11.59
C SER A 161 -1.12 -4.22 10.25
N GLU A 162 -0.49 -3.83 9.15
CA GLU A 162 -1.09 -3.92 7.81
C GLU A 162 -1.29 -5.38 7.40
N LEU A 163 -0.32 -6.26 7.68
CA LEU A 163 -0.49 -7.69 7.43
C LEU A 163 -1.63 -8.29 8.27
N HIS A 164 -1.71 -7.91 9.55
CA HIS A 164 -2.81 -8.32 10.44
C HIS A 164 -4.15 -7.78 9.95
N GLN A 165 -4.20 -6.57 9.39
CA GLN A 165 -5.40 -5.99 8.79
C GLN A 165 -5.94 -6.84 7.63
N LEU A 166 -5.05 -7.42 6.81
CA LEU A 166 -5.46 -8.28 5.70
C LEU A 166 -6.10 -9.60 6.15
N THR A 167 -5.74 -10.10 7.34
CA THR A 167 -6.23 -11.38 7.86
C THR A 167 -7.30 -11.26 8.94
N SER A 168 -7.34 -10.13 9.65
CA SER A 168 -8.17 -9.92 10.83
C SER A 168 -8.56 -8.43 10.96
N PRO A 169 -9.30 -7.89 9.97
CA PRO A 169 -9.54 -6.45 9.83
C PRO A 169 -10.21 -5.82 11.05
N ASP A 170 -11.17 -6.52 11.68
CA ASP A 170 -11.92 -6.02 12.84
C ASP A 170 -11.04 -5.70 14.07
N THR A 171 -9.84 -6.26 14.13
CA THR A 171 -8.91 -6.11 15.27
C THR A 171 -7.62 -5.36 14.88
N ALA A 172 -7.55 -4.80 13.67
CA ALA A 172 -6.34 -4.15 13.17
C ALA A 172 -5.90 -2.95 14.02
N TYR A 173 -6.86 -2.13 14.45
CA TYR A 173 -6.56 -0.93 15.23
C TYR A 173 -6.12 -1.24 16.66
N THR A 174 -6.79 -2.17 17.32
CA THR A 174 -6.41 -2.60 18.67
C THR A 174 -5.05 -3.30 18.66
N PHE A 175 -4.76 -4.06 17.59
CA PHE A 175 -3.46 -4.69 17.39
C PHE A 175 -2.34 -3.66 17.17
N LEU A 176 -2.56 -2.64 16.31
CA LEU A 176 -1.63 -1.51 16.13
C LEU A 176 -1.34 -0.79 17.46
N GLU A 177 -2.38 -0.46 18.23
CA GLU A 177 -2.26 0.19 19.53
C GLU A 177 -1.43 -0.65 20.50
N THR A 178 -1.70 -1.95 20.56
CA THR A 178 -0.96 -2.90 21.39
C THR A 178 0.52 -2.93 21.01
N LEU A 179 0.84 -2.98 19.72
CA LEU A 179 2.23 -2.94 19.24
C LEU A 179 2.91 -1.62 19.57
N LEU A 180 2.24 -0.48 19.42
CA LEU A 180 2.80 0.83 19.76
C LEU A 180 3.09 0.94 21.26
N HIS A 181 2.17 0.52 22.12
CA HIS A 181 2.39 0.48 23.58
C HIS A 181 3.52 -0.48 23.98
N SER A 182 3.58 -1.65 23.34
CA SER A 182 4.60 -2.67 23.63
C SER A 182 5.98 -2.29 23.06
N SER A 183 6.03 -1.54 21.97
CA SER A 183 7.27 -1.07 21.34
C SER A 183 8.03 -0.04 22.18
N VAL A 184 7.33 0.70 23.04
CA VAL A 184 7.96 1.50 24.10
C VAL A 184 8.76 0.60 25.07
N SER A 185 8.39 -0.68 25.19
CA SER A 185 9.12 -1.71 25.94
C SER A 185 10.06 -2.56 25.08
N PHE A 186 9.99 -2.48 23.73
CA PHE A 186 10.73 -3.35 22.80
C PHE A 186 12.08 -2.74 22.42
N LYS A 187 12.94 -2.51 23.43
CA LYS A 187 14.34 -2.15 23.23
C LYS A 187 15.27 -3.36 23.03
N SER A 188 14.78 -4.61 22.95
CA SER A 188 15.70 -5.76 23.05
C SER A 188 15.35 -7.10 22.36
N SER A 189 14.48 -7.21 21.36
CA SER A 189 14.21 -8.55 20.76
C SER A 189 14.08 -8.54 19.23
N LEU A 190 15.17 -8.30 18.51
CA LEU A 190 15.28 -8.50 17.06
C LEU A 190 15.40 -10.00 16.68
N ASN A 191 14.49 -10.86 17.14
CA ASN A 191 14.45 -12.28 16.75
C ASN A 191 13.15 -12.69 16.02
N GLU A 192 12.22 -11.78 15.77
CA GLU A 192 10.95 -12.07 15.08
C GLU A 192 10.98 -11.77 13.57
N VAL A 193 12.15 -11.86 12.93
CA VAL A 193 12.24 -11.84 11.46
C VAL A 193 11.70 -13.15 10.85
N ASP A 194 11.64 -14.23 11.64
CA ASP A 194 11.16 -15.55 11.22
C ASP A 194 9.63 -15.65 11.06
N LEU A 195 8.87 -14.79 11.77
CA LEU A 195 7.41 -14.74 11.66
C LEU A 195 6.96 -14.05 10.35
N PHE A 196 7.73 -13.08 9.86
CA PHE A 196 7.47 -12.39 8.59
C PHE A 196 7.59 -13.33 7.39
N SER A 197 8.59 -14.21 7.38
CA SER A 197 8.81 -15.09 6.23
C SER A 197 7.74 -16.17 6.13
N SER A 198 7.39 -16.81 7.25
CA SER A 198 6.50 -17.97 7.26
C SER A 198 5.02 -17.60 7.02
N TYR A 199 4.56 -16.45 7.49
CA TYR A 199 3.17 -16.00 7.32
C TYR A 199 2.91 -15.43 5.92
N ILE A 200 3.84 -14.61 5.40
CA ILE A 200 3.74 -14.08 4.02
C ILE A 200 3.81 -15.23 3.02
N VAL A 201 4.74 -16.18 3.18
CA VAL A 201 4.87 -17.33 2.27
C VAL A 201 3.64 -18.25 2.31
N LYS A 202 3.05 -18.52 3.49
CA LYS A 202 1.86 -19.37 3.59
C LYS A 202 0.60 -18.69 3.05
N SER A 203 0.40 -17.41 3.39
CA SER A 203 -0.77 -16.64 2.93
C SER A 203 -0.74 -16.46 1.41
N TRP A 204 0.43 -16.17 0.84
CA TRP A 204 0.57 -16.00 -0.61
C TRP A 204 0.51 -17.33 -1.38
N ARG A 205 1.03 -18.42 -0.81
CA ARG A 205 0.88 -19.76 -1.40
C ARG A 205 -0.58 -20.22 -1.44
N GLY A 206 -1.37 -19.90 -0.43
CA GLY A 206 -2.81 -20.18 -0.41
C GLY A 206 -3.56 -19.43 -1.52
N ILE A 207 -3.22 -18.15 -1.72
CA ILE A 207 -3.80 -17.29 -2.76
C ILE A 207 -3.38 -17.76 -4.17
N ILE A 208 -2.11 -18.12 -4.39
CA ILE A 208 -1.64 -18.63 -5.69
C ILE A 208 -2.34 -19.95 -6.06
N ASN A 209 -2.53 -20.85 -5.08
CA ASN A 209 -3.21 -22.12 -5.30
C ASN A 209 -4.72 -21.96 -5.52
N SER A 210 -5.36 -20.91 -5.00
CA SER A 210 -6.81 -20.69 -5.19
C SER A 210 -7.17 -20.07 -6.53
N TYR A 211 -6.20 -19.50 -7.27
CA TYR A 211 -6.42 -18.91 -8.60
C TYR A 211 -6.03 -19.81 -9.78
N GLY A 212 -5.70 -21.09 -9.54
CA GLY A 212 -5.54 -22.09 -10.60
C GLY A 212 -4.41 -21.81 -11.59
N ILE A 213 -3.32 -21.18 -11.15
CA ILE A 213 -2.09 -21.05 -11.94
C ILE A 213 -1.09 -22.12 -11.47
N LEU A 214 -1.41 -23.37 -11.79
CA LEU A 214 -0.48 -24.50 -11.94
C LEU A 214 -1.08 -25.46 -12.97
#